data_AF-A0A0F8CKE6-F1
#
_entry.id   AF-A0A0F8CKE6-F1
#
_cell.length_a   1.000
_cell.length_b   1.000
_cell.length_c   1.000
_cell.angle_alpha   90.00
_cell.angle_beta   90.00
_cell.angle_gamma   90.00
#
_symmetry.space_group_name_H-M   'P 1'
#
loop_
_entity.id
_entity.type
_entity.pdbx_description
1 polymer ?
#
loop_
_entity_poly.entity_id
_entity_poly.type
_entity_poly.pdbx_seq_one_letter_code
_entity_poly.pdbx_strand_id
1 'polypeptide(L)'
;LAHRLAELKEAGEMRPQHVSMAKRNNVRTARDQSRIAREMLGGNGITADYSPMRHMTNMETVYTYEGTHDIHTLILGEDLTGIPAYQ
;
A
#
# COMPACT_ATOMS: atom_id res chain seq x y z
N LEU A 1 -0.29 -11.22 2.29
CA LEU A 1 0.44 -10.93 1.02
C LEU A 1 1.96 -10.94 1.21
N ALA A 2 2.51 -10.18 2.17
CA ALA A 2 3.97 -10.09 2.34
C ALA A 2 4.67 -11.45 2.56
N HIS A 3 4.08 -12.32 3.39
CA HIS A 3 4.63 -13.66 3.65
C HIS A 3 4.74 -14.50 2.36
N ARG A 4 3.63 -14.63 1.60
CA ARG A 4 3.64 -15.34 0.31
C ARG A 4 4.60 -14.73 -0.71
N LEU A 5 4.74 -13.40 -0.72
CA LEU A 5 5.69 -12.73 -1.60
C LEU A 5 7.14 -13.10 -1.26
N ALA A 6 7.46 -13.26 0.03
CA ALA A 6 8.78 -13.72 0.48
C ALA A 6 9.05 -15.16 0.03
N GLU A 7 8.09 -16.08 0.21
CA GLU A 7 8.22 -17.47 -0.26
C GLU A 7 8.48 -17.55 -1.77
N LEU A 8 7.72 -16.79 -2.57
CA LEU A 8 7.91 -16.74 -4.03
C LEU A 8 9.28 -16.15 -4.41
N LYS A 9 9.77 -15.19 -3.64
CA LYS A 9 11.09 -14.59 -3.86
C LYS A 9 12.19 -15.60 -3.57
N GLU A 10 12.09 -16.35 -2.48
CA GLU A 10 13.04 -17.38 -2.10
C GLU A 10 13.07 -18.54 -3.12
N ALA A 11 11.91 -18.91 -3.66
CA ALA A 11 11.80 -19.91 -4.72
C ALA A 11 12.28 -19.42 -6.11
N GLY A 12 12.59 -18.13 -6.28
CA GLY A 12 12.92 -17.54 -7.59
C GLY A 12 11.73 -17.39 -8.55
N GLU A 13 10.50 -17.53 -8.04
CA GLU A 13 9.24 -17.49 -8.81
C GLU A 13 8.52 -16.14 -8.70
N MET A 14 9.12 -15.15 -8.04
CA MET A 14 8.52 -13.83 -7.86
C MET A 14 8.52 -13.02 -9.17
N ARG A 15 7.32 -12.66 -9.63
CA ARG A 15 7.10 -11.71 -10.73
C ARG A 15 6.91 -10.28 -10.22
N PRO A 16 7.29 -9.24 -10.97
CA PRO A 16 7.05 -7.83 -10.59
C PRO A 16 5.58 -7.52 -10.24
N GLN A 17 4.63 -8.17 -10.92
CA GLN A 17 3.20 -8.01 -10.68
C GLN A 17 2.79 -8.48 -9.27
N HIS A 18 3.48 -9.48 -8.70
CA HIS A 18 3.26 -9.90 -7.32
C HIS A 18 3.66 -8.79 -6.34
N VAL A 19 4.74 -8.06 -6.62
CA VAL A 19 5.18 -6.91 -5.82
C VAL A 19 4.16 -5.77 -5.93
N SER A 20 3.70 -5.45 -7.14
CA SER A 20 2.64 -4.44 -7.37
C SER A 20 1.37 -4.75 -6.58
N MET A 21 0.91 -6.01 -6.60
CA MET A 21 -0.27 -6.43 -5.84
C MET A 21 -0.07 -6.27 -4.33
N ALA A 22 1.06 -6.72 -3.81
CA ALA A 22 1.36 -6.64 -2.39
C ALA A 22 1.48 -5.19 -1.90
N LYS A 23 2.26 -4.35 -2.59
CA LYS A 23 2.43 -2.93 -2.25
C LYS A 23 1.09 -2.20 -2.29
N ARG A 24 0.37 -2.30 -3.40
CA ARG A 24 -0.93 -1.64 -3.61
C ARG A 24 -1.91 -1.96 -2.48
N ASN A 25 -2.06 -3.24 -2.14
CA ASN A 25 -3.03 -3.64 -1.12
C ASN A 25 -2.58 -3.29 0.30
N ASN A 26 -1.33 -3.61 0.66
CA ASN A 26 -0.85 -3.43 2.03
C ASN A 26 -0.80 -1.95 2.41
N VAL A 27 -0.33 -1.09 1.51
CA VAL A 27 -0.21 0.35 1.78
C VAL A 27 -1.59 1.02 1.85
N ARG A 28 -2.53 0.67 0.95
CA ARG A 28 -3.92 1.13 1.07
C ARG A 28 -4.52 0.73 2.41
N THR A 29 -4.38 -0.53 2.78
CA THR A 29 -4.91 -1.06 4.03
C THR A 29 -4.30 -0.33 5.24
N ALA A 30 -2.97 -0.15 5.27
CA ALA A 30 -2.29 0.56 6.35
C ALA A 30 -2.75 2.02 6.45
N ARG A 31 -2.91 2.72 5.32
CA ARG A 31 -3.46 4.09 5.28
C ARG A 31 -4.85 4.14 5.88
N ASP A 32 -5.76 3.26 5.48
CA ASP A 32 -7.13 3.25 6.00
C ASP A 32 -7.16 2.92 7.50
N GLN A 33 -6.36 1.93 7.95
CA GLN A 33 -6.28 1.59 9.37
C GLN A 33 -5.64 2.70 10.21
N SER A 34 -4.67 3.44 9.68
CA SER A 34 -4.08 4.58 10.39
C SER A 34 -5.09 5.70 10.64
N ARG A 35 -6.05 5.89 9.73
CA ARG A 35 -7.15 6.86 9.89
C ARG A 35 -8.11 6.44 10.99
N ILE A 36 -8.50 5.16 11.00
CA ILE A 36 -9.34 4.59 12.06
C ILE A 36 -8.64 4.73 13.41
N ALA A 37 -7.35 4.39 13.51
CA ALA A 37 -6.58 4.52 14.74
C ALA A 37 -6.51 5.98 15.24
N ARG A 38 -6.35 6.95 14.33
CA ARG A 38 -6.39 8.38 14.67
C ARG A 38 -7.77 8.78 15.18
N GLU A 39 -8.84 8.33 14.53
CA GLU A 39 -10.23 8.66 14.88
C GLU A 39 -10.59 8.14 16.28
N MET A 40 -10.17 6.93 16.64
CA MET A 40 -10.41 6.34 17.95
C MET A 40 -9.89 7.18 19.13
N LEU A 41 -8.89 8.05 18.89
CA LEU A 41 -8.33 8.93 19.91
C LEU A 41 -9.09 10.26 20.08
N GLY A 42 -10.08 10.56 19.24
CA GLY A 42 -10.84 11.81 19.28
C GLY A 42 -9.93 13.04 19.23
N GLY A 43 -10.14 14.00 20.14
CA GLY A 43 -9.32 15.21 20.24
C GLY A 43 -7.84 14.94 20.55
N ASN A 44 -7.53 13.86 21.27
CA ASN A 44 -6.13 13.49 21.52
C ASN A 44 -5.44 12.99 20.25
N GLY A 45 -6.21 12.52 19.26
CA GLY A 45 -5.72 12.04 17.98
C GLY A 45 -5.16 13.12 17.06
N ILE A 46 -5.25 14.41 17.41
CA ILE A 46 -4.61 15.49 16.63
C ILE A 46 -3.31 16.02 17.25
N THR A 47 -2.99 15.63 18.48
CA THR A 47 -1.78 16.11 19.14
C THR A 47 -0.56 15.30 18.69
N ALA A 48 0.64 15.83 18.97
CA ALA A 48 1.89 15.13 18.72
C ALA A 48 2.23 14.08 19.80
N ASP A 49 1.42 13.99 20.87
CA ASP A 49 1.66 13.08 22.00
C ASP A 49 1.34 11.63 21.64
N TYR A 50 0.51 11.42 20.62
CA TYR A 50 0.08 10.10 20.16
C TYR A 50 0.52 9.84 18.72
N SER A 51 1.09 8.65 18.50
CA SER A 51 1.65 8.26 17.22
C SER A 51 0.68 8.09 16.03
N PRO A 52 -0.64 7.81 16.21
CA PRO A 52 -1.53 7.58 15.06
C PRO A 52 -1.61 8.72 14.04
N MET A 53 -1.63 9.99 14.48
CA MET A 53 -1.62 11.13 13.55
C MET A 53 -0.36 11.13 12.68
N ARG A 54 0.82 10.98 13.31
CA ARG A 54 2.10 10.88 12.62
C ARG A 54 2.12 9.73 11.62
N HIS A 55 1.67 8.54 12.03
CA HIS A 55 1.65 7.38 11.14
C HIS A 55 0.66 7.55 9.99
N MET A 56 -0.50 8.15 10.24
CA MET A 56 -1.47 8.48 9.19
C MET A 56 -0.84 9.40 8.13
N THR A 57 -0.17 10.46 8.56
CA THR A 57 0.53 11.36 7.63
C THR A 57 1.65 10.65 6.88
N ASN A 58 2.46 9.82 7.55
CA ASN A 58 3.51 9.05 6.88
C ASN A 58 2.95 8.08 5.82
N MET A 59 1.79 7.47 6.08
CA MET A 59 1.15 6.56 5.14
C MET A 59 0.67 7.27 3.87
N GLU A 60 0.33 8.55 3.92
CA GLU A 60 0.02 9.33 2.71
C GLU A 60 1.24 9.42 1.77
N THR A 61 2.45 9.59 2.32
CA THR A 61 3.70 9.56 1.52
C THR A 61 3.99 8.17 0.96
N VAL A 62 3.88 7.12 1.78
CA VAL A 62 4.13 5.73 1.31
C VAL A 62 3.11 5.31 0.25
N TYR A 63 1.89 5.85 0.30
CA TYR A 63 0.84 5.60 -0.69
C TYR A 63 1.20 6.15 -2.08
N THR A 64 1.95 7.25 -2.15
CA THR A 64 2.27 7.95 -3.41
C THR A 64 3.67 7.63 -3.94
N TYR A 65 4.64 7.35 -3.08
CA TYR A 65 6.00 6.98 -3.48
C TYR A 65 6.09 5.53 -4.00
N GLU A 66 7.12 5.23 -4.80
CA GLU A 66 7.40 3.90 -5.40
C GLU A 66 6.22 3.29 -6.18
N GLY A 67 5.55 4.11 -6.99
CA GLY A 67 4.38 3.73 -7.77
C GLY A 67 3.09 4.04 -7.02
N THR A 68 2.24 4.88 -7.61
CA THR A 68 0.95 5.21 -6.99
C THR A 68 0.03 3.99 -6.96
N HIS A 69 -1.02 4.05 -6.13
CA HIS A 69 -2.05 3.02 -6.11
C HIS A 69 -2.67 2.78 -7.50
N ASP A 70 -2.85 3.84 -8.28
CA ASP A 70 -3.43 3.77 -9.62
C ASP A 70 -2.47 3.14 -10.61
N ILE A 71 -1.18 3.52 -10.58
CA ILE A 71 -0.16 2.89 -11.44
C ILE A 71 -0.07 1.38 -11.18
N HIS A 72 -0.04 0.95 -9.92
CA HIS A 72 -0.08 -0.49 -9.63
C HIS A 72 -1.40 -1.15 -10.06
N THR A 73 -2.52 -0.42 -10.05
CA THR A 73 -3.79 -0.94 -10.57
C THR A 73 -3.70 -1.18 -12.07
N LEU A 74 -3.10 -0.25 -12.82
CA LEU A 74 -2.93 -0.36 -14.27
C LEU A 74 -1.95 -1.48 -14.65
N ILE A 75 -0.85 -1.65 -13.92
CA ILE A 75 0.09 -2.78 -14.11
C ILE A 75 -0.61 -4.12 -13.93
N LEU A 76 -1.47 -4.25 -12.91
CA LEU A 76 -2.23 -5.48 -12.69
C LEU A 76 -3.33 -5.67 -13.74
N GLY A 77 -3.96 -4.58 -14.18
CA GLY A 77 -4.93 -4.60 -15.27
C GLY A 77 -4.31 -5.14 -16.56
N GLU A 78 -3.11 -4.69 -16.90
CA GLU A 78 -2.36 -5.20 -18.05
C GLU A 78 -1.98 -6.69 -17.88
N ASP A 79 -1.49 -7.12 -16.71
CA ASP A 79 -1.16 -8.56 -16.46
C ASP A 79 -2.37 -9.48 -16.64
N LEU A 80 -3.56 -8.99 -16.29
CA LEU A 80 -4.80 -9.76 -16.38
C LEU A 80 -5.44 -9.73 -17.78
N THR A 81 -5.27 -8.64 -18.52
CA THR A 81 -6.01 -8.41 -19.78
C THR A 81 -5.14 -8.43 -21.03
N GLY A 82 -3.83 -8.27 -20.88
CA GLY A 82 -2.89 -8.05 -21.99
C GLY A 82 -3.00 -6.66 -22.64
N ILE A 83 -3.79 -5.75 -22.08
CA ILE A 83 -4.05 -4.42 -22.66
C ILE A 83 -3.46 -3.35 -21.74
N PRO A 84 -2.46 -2.56 -22.19
CA PRO A 84 -1.96 -1.43 -21.43
C PRO A 84 -2.98 -0.27 -21.45
N ALA A 85 -3.19 0.35 -20.29
CA ALA A 85 -4.15 1.46 -20.11
C ALA A 85 -3.48 2.72 -19.53
N TYR A 86 -2.21 2.93 -19.86
CA TYR A 86 -1.37 4.06 -19.46
C TYR A 86 -0.46 4.50 -20.61
N GLN A 87 0.10 5.70 -20.52
CA GLN A 87 1.02 6.30 -21.50
C GLN A 87 2.31 6.77 -20.84
#